data_AF-A0A7J7NDR8-F1
#
_entry.id   AF-A0A7J7NDR8-F1
#
_cell.length_a   1.000
_cell.length_b   1.000
_cell.length_c   1.000
_cell.angle_alpha   90.00
_cell.angle_beta   90.00
_cell.angle_gamma   90.00
#
_symmetry.space_group_name_H-M   'P 1'
#
loop_
_entity.id
_entity.type
_entity.pdbx_description
1 polymer ?
#
loop_
_entity_poly.entity_id
_entity_poly.type
_entity_poly.pdbx_seq_one_letter_code
_entity_poly.pdbx_strand_id
1 'polypeptide(L)'
;MRSPTFWLGAVGFLITALGLIKNIKGSMKYGIIFVTFVSWFRGTSVTVFPNTPIGEQKFNYFKKIVDFQKIKTTAGVISFSNFSKSEVWVALITLLYVDISATTGTLYSMAEIGGFINEKCSFEGEYLAYMADASSTIVGSALGTSPIATYIESSSGIREGGRTGITAIIVGFYFMLSLFFAPLLASVPPWAIGPSLVMVGVMMMKVLKDIEWVNVKEGVPAFITMLLTPLTYSISNWIIGGIGVYVALNLYDYVVVSLRWLRKMLKVFGGVKNQVSTTATVVDQRAEIV
;
A
#
# COMPACT_ATOMS: atom_id res chain seq x y z
N MET A 1 19.61 -24.27 -7.76
CA MET A 1 18.35 -24.99 -8.06
C MET A 1 18.27 -26.39 -7.41
N ARG A 2 18.99 -26.66 -6.31
CA ARG A 2 19.01 -27.98 -5.63
C ARG A 2 18.11 -28.06 -4.38
N SER A 3 17.37 -26.99 -4.04
CA SER A 3 16.57 -26.97 -2.82
C SER A 3 15.24 -27.73 -3.00
N PRO A 4 14.97 -28.79 -2.22
CA PRO A 4 13.68 -29.49 -2.26
C PRO A 4 12.49 -28.59 -1.88
N THR A 5 12.72 -27.60 -1.03
CA THR A 5 11.72 -26.60 -0.62
C THR A 5 11.27 -25.70 -1.78
N PHE A 6 12.17 -25.41 -2.73
CA PHE A 6 11.84 -24.61 -3.91
C PHE A 6 10.89 -25.38 -4.84
N TRP A 7 11.17 -26.66 -5.09
CA TRP A 7 10.33 -27.51 -5.94
C TRP A 7 8.94 -27.73 -5.33
N LEU A 8 8.85 -27.91 -4.02
CA LEU A 8 7.55 -28.01 -3.36
C LEU A 8 6.75 -26.69 -3.48
N GLY A 9 7.41 -25.54 -3.30
CA GLY A 9 6.79 -24.25 -3.55
C GLY A 9 6.32 -24.08 -5.00
N ALA A 10 7.14 -24.50 -5.98
CA ALA A 10 6.78 -24.46 -7.39
C ALA A 10 5.58 -25.36 -7.73
N VAL A 11 5.47 -26.53 -7.10
CA VAL A 11 4.28 -27.39 -7.23
C VAL A 11 3.06 -26.71 -6.60
N GLY A 12 3.21 -26.08 -5.43
CA GLY A 12 2.17 -25.26 -4.82
C GLY A 12 1.67 -24.15 -5.74
N PHE A 13 2.61 -23.45 -6.40
CA PHE A 13 2.30 -22.44 -7.42
C PHE A 13 1.47 -23.01 -8.57
N LEU A 14 1.88 -24.15 -9.13
CA LEU A 14 1.15 -24.81 -10.22
C LEU A 14 -0.26 -25.22 -9.79
N ILE A 15 -0.42 -25.75 -8.57
CA ILE A 15 -1.75 -26.11 -8.04
C ILE A 15 -2.64 -24.86 -7.92
N THR A 16 -2.10 -23.76 -7.38
CA THR A 16 -2.85 -22.50 -7.30
C THR A 16 -3.21 -21.96 -8.69
N ALA A 17 -2.28 -21.98 -9.64
CA ALA A 17 -2.50 -21.53 -11.02
C ALA A 17 -3.55 -22.39 -11.73
N LEU A 18 -3.48 -23.72 -11.61
CA LEU A 18 -4.47 -24.63 -12.19
C LEU A 18 -5.85 -24.46 -11.55
N GLY A 19 -5.91 -24.23 -10.23
CA GLY A 19 -7.16 -23.93 -9.54
C GLY A 19 -7.80 -22.62 -10.01
N LEU A 20 -6.98 -21.60 -10.28
CA LEU A 20 -7.43 -20.33 -10.87
C LEU A 20 -7.94 -20.50 -12.30
N ILE A 21 -7.24 -21.26 -13.15
CA ILE A 21 -7.70 -21.57 -14.53
C ILE A 21 -9.08 -22.25 -14.50
N LYS A 22 -9.32 -23.12 -13.53
CA LYS A 22 -10.61 -23.81 -13.36
C LYS A 22 -11.68 -23.00 -12.63
N ASN A 23 -11.44 -21.71 -12.32
CA ASN A 23 -12.35 -20.84 -11.57
C ASN A 23 -12.84 -21.45 -10.24
N ILE A 24 -11.97 -22.22 -9.56
CA ILE A 24 -12.32 -22.82 -8.27
C ILE A 24 -12.21 -21.74 -7.18
N LYS A 25 -13.33 -21.48 -6.50
CA LYS A 25 -13.38 -20.55 -5.36
C LYS A 25 -12.39 -21.00 -4.28
N GLY A 26 -11.47 -20.12 -3.89
CA GLY A 26 -10.46 -20.43 -2.87
C GLY A 26 -9.23 -21.20 -3.36
N SER A 27 -8.99 -21.24 -4.68
CA SER A 27 -7.79 -21.79 -5.34
C SER A 27 -6.45 -21.48 -4.63
N MET A 28 -6.28 -20.26 -4.12
CA MET A 28 -5.10 -19.86 -3.35
C MET A 28 -4.90 -20.67 -2.06
N LYS A 29 -5.99 -20.93 -1.32
CA LYS A 29 -5.94 -21.67 -0.05
C LYS A 29 -5.51 -23.12 -0.26
N TYR A 30 -5.95 -23.75 -1.34
CA TYR A 30 -5.59 -25.15 -1.62
C TYR A 30 -4.09 -25.36 -1.86
N GLY A 31 -3.43 -24.41 -2.53
CA GLY A 31 -1.98 -24.47 -2.73
C GLY A 31 -1.22 -24.37 -1.40
N ILE A 32 -1.61 -23.43 -0.53
CA ILE A 32 -1.03 -23.27 0.81
C ILE A 32 -1.25 -24.53 1.65
N ILE A 33 -2.49 -25.05 1.69
CA ILE A 33 -2.85 -26.24 2.47
C ILE A 33 -2.04 -27.45 1.98
N PHE A 34 -1.93 -27.66 0.67
CA PHE A 34 -1.18 -28.77 0.11
C PHE A 34 0.31 -28.72 0.51
N VAL A 35 0.97 -27.57 0.28
CA VAL A 35 2.39 -27.41 0.61
C VAL A 35 2.62 -27.52 2.13
N THR A 36 1.72 -26.96 2.93
CA THR A 36 1.79 -27.03 4.40
C THR A 36 1.64 -28.46 4.89
N PHE A 37 0.65 -29.20 4.37
CA PHE A 37 0.39 -30.59 4.74
C PHE A 37 1.58 -31.50 4.40
N VAL A 38 2.15 -31.36 3.20
CA VAL A 38 3.36 -32.10 2.81
C VAL A 38 4.55 -31.75 3.71
N SER A 39 4.63 -30.49 4.17
CA SER A 39 5.72 -30.02 5.02
C SER A 39 5.59 -30.40 6.50
N TRP A 40 4.43 -30.93 6.94
CA TRP A 40 4.23 -31.42 8.31
C TRP A 40 4.84 -32.80 8.57
N PHE A 41 5.05 -33.62 7.53
CA PHE A 41 5.68 -34.93 7.68
C PHE A 41 7.14 -34.78 8.14
N ARG A 42 7.45 -35.28 9.35
CA ARG A 42 8.81 -35.30 9.92
C ARG A 42 9.65 -36.36 9.17
N GLY A 43 10.88 -35.99 8.78
CA GLY A 43 11.83 -36.91 8.14
C GLY A 43 12.06 -36.69 6.64
N THR A 44 11.36 -35.75 6.01
CA THR A 44 11.62 -35.34 4.62
C THR A 44 12.50 -34.10 4.57
N SER A 45 13.21 -33.88 3.45
CA SER A 45 14.05 -32.70 3.22
C SER A 45 13.28 -31.38 3.11
N VAL A 46 11.95 -31.42 3.23
CA VAL A 46 11.02 -30.28 3.09
C VAL A 46 10.22 -30.03 4.38
N THR A 47 10.62 -30.66 5.49
CA THR A 47 9.87 -30.58 6.75
C THR A 47 10.02 -29.22 7.45
N VAL A 48 8.93 -28.72 8.03
CA VAL A 48 8.94 -27.56 8.95
C VAL A 48 9.49 -27.95 10.33
N PHE A 49 9.51 -29.25 10.64
CA PHE A 49 9.95 -29.82 11.90
C PHE A 49 11.19 -30.71 11.69
N PRO A 50 12.37 -30.12 11.38
CA PRO A 50 13.59 -30.89 11.28
C PRO A 50 13.89 -31.58 12.63
N ASN A 51 14.59 -32.71 12.60
CA ASN A 51 15.02 -33.42 13.82
C ASN A 51 16.21 -32.69 14.48
N THR A 52 16.03 -31.40 14.74
CA THR A 52 16.93 -30.53 15.48
C THR A 52 16.19 -29.99 16.70
N PRO A 53 16.89 -29.51 17.74
CA PRO A 53 16.25 -28.94 18.93
C PRO A 53 15.23 -27.84 18.61
N ILE A 54 15.48 -27.07 17.55
CA ILE A 54 14.60 -26.01 17.06
C ILE A 54 13.33 -26.59 16.42
N GLY A 55 13.46 -27.67 15.63
CA GLY A 55 12.30 -28.33 15.04
C GLY A 55 11.43 -29.07 16.06
N GLU A 56 12.03 -29.61 17.12
CA GLU A 56 11.33 -30.20 18.26
C GLU A 56 10.53 -29.16 19.05
N GLN A 57 11.11 -27.98 19.29
CA GLN A 57 10.40 -26.84 19.90
C GLN A 57 9.23 -26.38 19.04
N LYS A 58 9.43 -26.22 17.72
CA LYS A 58 8.35 -25.89 16.79
C LYS A 58 7.24 -26.94 16.78
N PHE A 59 7.59 -28.22 16.86
CA PHE A 59 6.63 -29.32 16.89
C PHE A 59 5.83 -29.35 18.20
N ASN A 60 6.50 -29.13 19.34
CA ASN A 60 5.84 -29.01 20.64
C ASN A 60 4.95 -27.77 20.72
N TYR A 61 5.31 -26.69 20.04
CA TYR A 61 4.46 -25.51 19.87
C TYR A 61 3.24 -25.83 18.99
N PHE A 62 3.44 -26.48 17.85
CA PHE A 62 2.35 -26.93 16.96
C PHE A 62 1.34 -27.86 17.66
N LYS A 63 1.79 -28.75 18.55
CA LYS A 63 0.90 -29.62 19.34
C LYS A 63 -0.06 -28.85 20.25
N LYS A 64 0.28 -27.62 20.64
CA LYS A 64 -0.65 -26.72 21.33
C LYS A 64 -1.56 -26.09 20.28
N ILE A 65 -2.54 -26.85 19.80
CA ILE A 65 -3.45 -26.44 18.71
C ILE A 65 -4.13 -25.09 19.01
N VAL A 66 -4.41 -24.84 20.29
CA VAL A 66 -4.91 -23.56 20.81
C VAL A 66 -3.97 -23.08 21.92
N ASP A 67 -3.41 -21.89 21.76
CA ASP A 67 -2.63 -21.23 22.80
C ASP A 67 -2.97 -19.74 22.87
N PHE A 68 -3.04 -19.20 24.09
CA PHE A 68 -3.33 -17.79 24.31
C PHE A 68 -2.05 -17.08 24.78
N GLN A 69 -1.42 -16.36 23.84
CA GLN A 69 -0.22 -15.60 24.13
C GLN A 69 -0.59 -14.35 24.93
N LYS A 70 -0.16 -14.32 26.21
CA LYS A 70 -0.27 -13.10 27.03
C LYS A 70 0.72 -12.07 26.50
N ILE A 71 0.23 -10.89 26.11
CA ILE A 71 1.08 -9.75 25.73
C ILE A 71 1.75 -9.21 27.00
N LYS A 72 2.92 -9.75 27.35
CA LYS A 72 3.65 -9.38 28.58
C LYS A 72 4.67 -8.26 28.36
N THR A 73 5.25 -8.17 27.17
CA THR A 73 6.45 -7.38 26.89
C THR A 73 6.26 -6.31 25.83
N THR A 74 5.12 -6.28 25.14
CA THR A 74 4.96 -5.43 23.93
C THR A 74 3.82 -4.42 24.04
N ALA A 75 2.79 -4.69 24.85
CA ALA A 75 1.67 -3.76 25.03
C ALA A 75 2.09 -2.58 25.92
N GLY A 76 1.94 -1.36 25.40
CA GLY A 76 2.17 -0.12 26.13
C GLY A 76 3.64 0.19 26.43
N VAL A 77 4.59 -0.59 25.89
CA VAL A 77 6.03 -0.36 26.06
C VAL A 77 6.49 0.71 25.06
N ILE A 78 6.10 1.95 25.32
CA ILE A 78 6.51 3.11 24.52
C ILE A 78 7.73 3.73 25.21
N SER A 79 8.90 3.55 24.62
CA SER A 79 10.16 4.13 25.13
C SER A 79 10.59 5.33 24.31
N PHE A 80 10.56 6.51 24.93
CA PHE A 80 11.07 7.75 24.34
C PHE A 80 12.57 7.98 24.62
N SER A 81 13.26 7.02 25.25
CA SER A 81 14.66 7.17 25.66
C SER A 81 15.62 7.46 24.49
N ASN A 82 15.31 6.96 23.29
CA ASN A 82 16.18 7.10 22.11
C ASN A 82 15.74 8.24 21.16
N PHE A 83 14.80 9.10 21.56
CA PHE A 83 14.23 10.15 20.68
C PHE A 83 15.25 11.23 20.24
N SER A 84 16.39 11.32 20.95
CA SER A 84 17.49 12.23 20.58
C SER A 84 18.38 11.70 19.44
N LYS A 85 18.22 10.44 19.02
CA LYS A 85 18.98 9.88 17.89
C LYS A 85 18.38 10.32 16.56
N SER A 86 19.23 10.77 15.64
CA SER A 86 18.82 11.17 14.29
C SER A 86 18.16 10.03 13.51
N GLU A 87 18.57 8.79 13.75
CA GLU A 87 18.02 7.58 13.13
C GLU A 87 16.51 7.42 13.37
N VAL A 88 16.03 7.78 14.56
CA VAL A 88 14.61 7.68 14.93
C VAL A 88 13.79 8.68 14.11
N TRP A 89 14.29 9.91 13.95
CA TRP A 89 13.64 10.94 13.15
C TRP A 89 13.60 10.58 11.67
N VAL A 90 14.70 10.04 11.14
CA VAL A 90 14.74 9.54 9.76
C VAL A 90 13.69 8.44 9.59
N ALA A 91 13.70 7.41 10.43
CA ALA A 91 12.73 6.31 10.33
C ALA A 91 11.28 6.81 10.47
N LEU A 92 11.01 7.72 11.41
CA LEU A 92 9.69 8.30 11.62
C LEU A 92 9.18 9.04 10.38
N ILE A 93 9.99 9.94 9.81
CA ILE A 93 9.60 10.71 8.63
C ILE A 93 9.43 9.79 7.42
N THR A 94 10.33 8.81 7.24
CA THR A 94 10.27 7.89 6.11
C THR A 94 9.04 6.99 6.18
N LEU A 95 8.74 6.43 7.36
CA LEU A 95 7.56 5.59 7.56
C LEU A 95 6.27 6.39 7.44
N LEU A 96 6.21 7.60 8.00
CA LEU A 96 5.05 8.48 7.86
C LEU A 96 4.74 8.78 6.39
N TYR A 97 5.76 9.13 5.62
CA TYR A 97 5.60 9.42 4.19
C TYR A 97 5.15 8.19 3.40
N VAL A 98 5.76 7.04 3.67
CA VAL A 98 5.40 5.76 3.03
C VAL A 98 3.96 5.37 3.38
N ASP A 99 3.57 5.52 4.65
CA ASP A 99 2.24 5.18 5.16
C ASP A 99 1.17 6.05 4.52
N ILE A 100 1.33 7.38 4.52
CA ILE A 100 0.40 8.30 3.86
C ILE A 100 0.28 7.98 2.37
N SER A 101 1.40 7.79 1.67
CA SER A 101 1.38 7.52 0.23
C SER A 101 0.73 6.18 -0.10
N ALA A 102 0.99 5.15 0.70
CA ALA A 102 0.40 3.83 0.54
C ALA A 102 -1.10 3.86 0.84
N THR A 103 -1.51 4.41 2.00
CA THR A 103 -2.91 4.52 2.42
C THR A 103 -3.72 5.34 1.42
N THR A 104 -3.20 6.46 0.92
CA THR A 104 -3.87 7.22 -0.14
C THR A 104 -4.02 6.38 -1.40
N GLY A 105 -2.94 5.75 -1.88
CA GLY A 105 -3.00 4.93 -3.09
C GLY A 105 -3.98 3.76 -2.99
N THR A 106 -3.99 3.05 -1.86
CA THR A 106 -4.88 1.90 -1.64
C THR A 106 -6.33 2.33 -1.42
N LEU A 107 -6.61 3.37 -0.64
CA LEU A 107 -7.97 3.88 -0.42
C LEU A 107 -8.60 4.35 -1.72
N TYR A 108 -7.88 5.13 -2.52
CA TYR A 108 -8.37 5.58 -3.82
C TYR A 108 -8.59 4.41 -4.77
N SER A 109 -7.65 3.46 -4.84
CA SER A 109 -7.83 2.25 -5.66
C SER A 109 -9.06 1.44 -5.24
N MET A 110 -9.33 1.33 -3.93
CA MET A 110 -10.53 0.65 -3.42
C MET A 110 -11.81 1.40 -3.71
N ALA A 111 -11.80 2.72 -3.54
CA ALA A 111 -12.94 3.56 -3.86
C ALA A 111 -13.29 3.45 -5.35
N GLU A 112 -12.29 3.40 -6.23
CA GLU A 112 -12.47 3.23 -7.67
C GLU A 112 -13.08 1.86 -8.01
N ILE A 113 -12.49 0.78 -7.48
CA ILE A 113 -12.97 -0.59 -7.71
C ILE A 113 -14.37 -0.80 -7.14
N GLY A 114 -14.70 -0.12 -6.03
CA GLY A 114 -16.02 -0.14 -5.40
C GLY A 114 -17.08 0.73 -6.11
N GLY A 115 -16.67 1.65 -6.99
CA GLY A 115 -17.54 2.62 -7.63
C GLY A 115 -18.00 3.76 -6.72
N PHE A 116 -17.19 4.11 -5.71
CA PHE A 116 -17.48 5.14 -4.71
C PHE A 116 -16.85 6.51 -5.04
N ILE A 117 -16.11 6.63 -6.14
CA ILE A 117 -15.46 7.88 -6.56
C ILE A 117 -16.45 8.80 -7.28
N ASN A 118 -16.51 10.06 -6.84
CA ASN A 118 -17.25 11.13 -7.48
C ASN A 118 -16.42 11.82 -8.58
N GLU A 119 -17.06 12.64 -9.42
CA GLU A 119 -16.42 13.40 -10.52
C GLU A 119 -15.23 14.29 -10.10
N LYS A 120 -15.12 14.61 -8.80
CA LYS A 120 -14.02 15.39 -8.22
C LYS A 120 -12.82 14.53 -7.80
N CYS A 121 -12.78 13.25 -8.19
CA CYS A 121 -11.78 12.29 -7.71
C CYS A 121 -11.71 12.25 -6.16
N SER A 122 -12.86 12.20 -5.50
CA SER A 122 -12.99 12.10 -4.04
C SER A 122 -14.15 11.15 -3.72
N PHE A 123 -14.12 10.52 -2.55
CA PHE A 123 -15.15 9.59 -2.09
C PHE A 123 -15.77 10.05 -0.77
N GLU A 124 -17.04 9.68 -0.57
CA GLU A 124 -17.78 10.08 0.63
C GLU A 124 -17.10 9.55 1.90
N GLY A 125 -16.84 10.45 2.85
CA GLY A 125 -16.21 10.07 4.11
C GLY A 125 -14.70 9.84 4.05
N GLU A 126 -13.99 10.37 3.03
CA GLU A 126 -12.53 10.27 2.91
C GLU A 126 -11.79 10.64 4.22
N TYR A 127 -12.21 11.72 4.88
CA TYR A 127 -11.63 12.13 6.17
C TYR A 127 -11.81 11.06 7.26
N LEU A 128 -12.99 10.46 7.35
CA LEU A 128 -13.26 9.40 8.32
C LEU A 128 -12.47 8.13 8.02
N ALA A 129 -12.24 7.82 6.74
CA ALA A 129 -11.40 6.69 6.34
C ALA A 129 -9.94 6.88 6.78
N TYR A 130 -9.36 8.07 6.55
CA TYR A 130 -8.01 8.38 7.04
C TYR A 130 -7.93 8.41 8.57
N MET A 131 -8.96 8.91 9.26
CA MET A 131 -9.01 8.88 10.72
C MET A 131 -9.10 7.45 11.27
N ALA A 132 -9.83 6.55 10.59
CA ALA A 132 -9.89 5.14 10.96
C ALA A 132 -8.53 4.45 10.79
N ASP A 133 -7.84 4.69 9.67
CA ASP A 133 -6.49 4.18 9.42
C ASP A 133 -5.49 4.67 10.49
N ALA A 134 -5.43 5.98 10.72
CA ALA A 134 -4.54 6.58 11.72
C ALA A 134 -4.82 6.08 13.14
N SER A 135 -6.10 6.01 13.54
CA SER A 135 -6.47 5.50 14.88
C SER A 135 -6.12 4.02 15.03
N SER A 136 -6.31 3.21 13.98
CA SER A 136 -5.93 1.80 13.99
C SER A 136 -4.40 1.62 14.11
N THR A 137 -3.61 2.45 13.41
CA THR A 137 -2.15 2.44 13.49
C THR A 137 -1.64 2.89 14.86
N ILE A 138 -2.27 3.88 15.50
CA ILE A 138 -1.95 4.28 16.87
C ILE A 138 -2.22 3.13 17.85
N VAL A 139 -3.39 2.49 17.75
CA VAL A 139 -3.73 1.35 18.62
C VAL A 139 -2.81 0.15 18.36
N GLY A 140 -2.54 -0.19 17.10
CA GLY A 140 -1.65 -1.29 16.72
C GLY A 140 -0.22 -1.09 17.21
N SER A 141 0.34 0.10 16.99
CA SER A 141 1.69 0.44 17.48
C SER A 141 1.76 0.46 19.01
N ALA A 142 0.73 0.93 19.72
CA ALA A 142 0.65 0.85 21.18
C ALA A 142 0.58 -0.60 21.69
N LEU A 143 0.01 -1.53 20.92
CA LEU A 143 0.03 -2.96 21.21
C LEU A 143 1.34 -3.65 20.79
N GLY A 144 2.24 -2.93 20.12
CA GLY A 144 3.55 -3.41 19.70
C GLY A 144 3.58 -4.11 18.33
N THR A 145 2.60 -3.83 17.46
CA THR A 145 2.59 -4.33 16.08
C THR A 145 3.17 -3.31 15.10
N SER A 146 3.45 -3.74 13.86
CA SER A 146 3.74 -2.82 12.76
C SER A 146 2.53 -1.92 12.46
N PRO A 147 2.73 -0.79 11.75
CA PRO A 147 1.64 0.04 11.24
C PRO A 147 0.61 -0.82 10.50
N ILE A 148 -0.66 -0.51 10.71
CA ILE A 148 -1.77 -1.22 10.09
C ILE A 148 -2.12 -0.46 8.81
N ALA A 149 -2.20 -1.17 7.70
CA ALA A 149 -2.52 -0.56 6.41
C ALA A 149 -3.74 -1.23 5.79
N THR A 150 -4.43 -0.48 4.94
CA THR A 150 -5.52 -1.02 4.10
C THR A 150 -4.95 -1.93 3.02
N TYR A 151 -5.47 -3.16 2.95
CA TYR A 151 -4.96 -4.18 2.03
C TYR A 151 -5.55 -4.05 0.63
N ILE A 152 -4.69 -3.96 -0.38
CA ILE A 152 -5.08 -3.89 -1.79
C ILE A 152 -5.76 -5.19 -2.27
N GLU A 153 -5.47 -6.29 -1.60
CA GLU A 153 -6.05 -7.62 -1.83
C GLU A 153 -7.56 -7.64 -1.54
N SER A 154 -8.05 -6.72 -0.70
CA SER A 154 -9.47 -6.55 -0.39
C SER A 154 -10.31 -6.20 -1.62
N SER A 155 -9.68 -5.71 -2.70
CA SER A 155 -10.34 -5.51 -4.00
C SER A 155 -11.01 -6.78 -4.52
N SER A 156 -10.40 -7.95 -4.29
CA SER A 156 -10.98 -9.23 -4.69
C SER A 156 -12.31 -9.48 -3.96
N GLY A 157 -12.38 -9.18 -2.66
CA GLY A 157 -13.60 -9.26 -1.87
C GLY A 157 -14.68 -8.26 -2.31
N ILE A 158 -14.30 -7.03 -2.64
CA ILE A 158 -15.22 -6.01 -3.16
C ILE A 158 -15.82 -6.46 -4.50
N ARG A 159 -15.01 -7.08 -5.38
CA ARG A 159 -15.45 -7.62 -6.67
C ARG A 159 -16.38 -8.82 -6.53
N GLU A 160 -16.22 -9.63 -5.48
CA GLU A 160 -17.13 -10.72 -5.14
C GLU A 160 -18.43 -10.26 -4.46
N GLY A 161 -18.57 -8.96 -4.18
CA GLY A 161 -19.79 -8.35 -3.62
C GLY A 161 -19.67 -7.88 -2.17
N GLY A 162 -18.49 -8.01 -1.54
CA GLY A 162 -18.20 -7.52 -0.19
C GLY A 162 -18.02 -6.01 -0.14
N ARG A 163 -19.10 -5.25 -0.37
CA ARG A 163 -19.10 -3.78 -0.47
C ARG A 163 -19.55 -3.07 0.82
N THR A 164 -19.72 -3.79 1.93
CA THR A 164 -20.27 -3.24 3.17
C THR A 164 -19.25 -3.27 4.30
N GLY A 165 -19.35 -2.34 5.26
CA GLY A 165 -18.51 -2.38 6.47
C GLY A 165 -18.68 -3.67 7.29
N ILE A 166 -19.83 -4.34 7.18
CA ILE A 166 -20.11 -5.61 7.86
C ILE A 166 -19.13 -6.69 7.41
N THR A 167 -18.75 -6.74 6.12
CA THR A 167 -17.74 -7.71 5.67
C THR A 167 -16.39 -7.45 6.31
N ALA A 168 -16.00 -6.18 6.49
CA ALA A 168 -14.77 -5.82 7.19
C ALA A 168 -14.81 -6.24 8.67
N ILE A 169 -15.93 -6.03 9.37
CA ILE A 169 -16.11 -6.43 10.78
C ILE A 169 -16.04 -7.95 10.93
N ILE A 170 -16.72 -8.70 10.05
CA ILE A 170 -16.71 -10.17 10.07
C ILE A 170 -15.28 -10.69 9.82
N VAL A 171 -14.58 -10.13 8.83
CA VAL A 171 -13.18 -10.48 8.56
C VAL A 171 -12.29 -10.17 9.77
N GLY A 172 -12.44 -9.00 10.38
CA GLY A 172 -11.72 -8.62 11.61
C GLY A 172 -12.00 -9.59 12.77
N PHE A 173 -13.25 -10.03 12.94
CA PHE A 173 -13.62 -11.04 13.93
C PHE A 173 -12.95 -12.39 13.65
N TYR A 174 -12.91 -12.84 12.40
CA TYR A 174 -12.18 -14.06 12.02
C TYR A 174 -10.68 -13.95 12.26
N PHE A 175 -10.06 -12.78 11.99
CA PHE A 175 -8.67 -12.54 12.33
C PHE A 175 -8.44 -12.54 13.86
N MET A 176 -9.35 -11.98 14.64
CA MET A 176 -9.30 -12.08 16.10
C MET A 176 -9.36 -13.53 16.57
N LEU A 177 -10.28 -14.32 15.99
CA LEU A 177 -10.40 -15.75 16.28
C LEU A 177 -9.15 -16.53 15.85
N SER A 178 -8.47 -16.10 14.78
CA SER A 178 -7.24 -16.71 14.29
C SER A 178 -6.08 -16.63 15.29
N LEU A 179 -6.09 -15.67 16.23
CA LEU A 179 -5.07 -15.55 17.28
C LEU A 179 -5.03 -16.77 18.20
N PHE A 180 -6.16 -17.42 18.45
CA PHE A 180 -6.22 -18.66 19.22
C PHE A 180 -5.53 -19.81 18.49
N PHE A 181 -5.54 -19.78 17.16
CA PHE A 181 -4.88 -20.75 16.29
C PHE A 181 -3.47 -20.30 15.87
N ALA A 182 -2.87 -19.33 16.55
CA ALA A 182 -1.51 -18.87 16.26
C ALA A 182 -0.47 -20.01 16.16
N PRO A 183 -0.50 -21.05 17.01
CA PRO A 183 0.45 -22.17 16.88
C PRO A 183 0.26 -23.00 15.62
N LEU A 184 -1.00 -23.14 15.16
CA LEU A 184 -1.32 -23.79 13.89
C LEU A 184 -0.85 -22.94 12.71
N LEU A 185 -1.10 -21.63 12.73
CA LEU A 185 -0.70 -20.72 11.65
C LEU A 185 0.82 -20.54 11.57
N ALA A 186 1.52 -20.55 12.71
CA ALA A 186 2.98 -20.51 12.77
C ALA A 186 3.66 -21.75 12.17
N SER A 187 2.91 -22.85 11.99
CA SER A 187 3.42 -24.06 11.33
C SER A 187 3.42 -23.98 9.81
N VAL A 188 2.81 -22.95 9.23
CA VAL A 188 2.79 -22.73 7.78
C VAL A 188 4.19 -22.30 7.33
N PRO A 189 4.86 -23.05 6.44
CA PRO A 189 6.19 -22.71 6.01
C PRO A 189 6.21 -21.47 5.10
N PRO A 190 7.32 -20.71 5.09
CA PRO A 190 7.51 -19.60 4.15
C PRO A 190 7.42 -20.03 2.68
N TRP A 191 7.84 -21.25 2.34
CA TRP A 191 7.74 -21.79 0.97
C TRP A 191 6.32 -22.21 0.55
N ALA A 192 5.36 -22.28 1.49
CA ALA A 192 3.93 -22.40 1.16
C ALA A 192 3.32 -21.03 0.81
N ILE A 193 3.75 -19.98 1.51
CA ILE A 193 3.21 -18.63 1.39
C ILE A 193 3.77 -17.91 0.14
N GLY A 194 5.07 -18.08 -0.13
CA GLY A 194 5.76 -17.44 -1.25
C GLY A 194 5.05 -17.61 -2.61
N PRO A 195 4.72 -18.84 -3.05
CA PRO A 195 3.96 -19.09 -4.27
C PRO A 195 2.64 -18.32 -4.37
N SER A 196 1.90 -18.25 -3.26
CA SER A 196 0.63 -17.53 -3.22
C SER A 196 0.84 -16.01 -3.33
N LEU A 197 1.88 -15.47 -2.70
CA LEU A 197 2.25 -14.05 -2.84
C LEU A 197 2.63 -13.70 -4.28
N VAL A 198 3.34 -14.60 -4.99
CA VAL A 198 3.63 -14.41 -6.43
C VAL A 198 2.34 -14.36 -7.24
N MET A 199 1.38 -15.26 -6.98
CA MET A 199 0.09 -15.25 -7.67
C MET A 199 -0.74 -14.00 -7.37
N VAL A 200 -0.72 -13.50 -6.14
CA VAL A 200 -1.34 -12.22 -5.78
C VAL A 200 -0.70 -11.09 -6.59
N GLY A 201 0.63 -11.04 -6.68
CA GLY A 201 1.35 -10.09 -7.53
C GLY A 201 0.91 -10.16 -9.00
N VAL A 202 0.79 -11.37 -9.57
CA VAL A 202 0.29 -11.57 -10.94
C VAL A 202 -1.13 -11.00 -11.12
N MET A 203 -2.01 -11.18 -10.13
CA MET A 203 -3.37 -10.62 -10.19
C MET A 203 -3.38 -9.09 -10.09
N MET A 204 -2.47 -8.51 -9.31
CA MET A 204 -2.32 -7.07 -9.17
C MET A 204 -1.73 -6.39 -10.41
N MET A 205 -0.95 -7.11 -11.23
CA MET A 205 -0.45 -6.59 -12.52
C MET A 205 -1.57 -6.15 -13.47
N LYS A 206 -2.82 -6.62 -13.28
CA LYS A 206 -3.96 -6.22 -14.09
C LYS A 206 -4.23 -4.70 -14.02
N VAL A 207 -3.98 -4.06 -12.88
CA VAL A 207 -4.19 -2.61 -12.69
C VAL A 207 -3.30 -1.79 -13.63
N LEU A 208 -2.16 -2.32 -14.04
CA LEU A 208 -1.28 -1.66 -15.01
C LEU A 208 -1.93 -1.45 -16.38
N LYS A 209 -2.98 -2.22 -16.71
CA LYS A 209 -3.75 -2.02 -17.95
C LYS A 209 -4.50 -0.69 -17.96
N ASP A 210 -4.90 -0.20 -16.78
CA ASP A 210 -5.74 0.97 -16.64
C ASP A 210 -4.95 2.29 -16.74
N ILE A 211 -3.60 2.20 -16.80
CA ILE A 211 -2.71 3.35 -16.98
C ILE A 211 -2.77 3.85 -18.44
N GLU A 212 -2.86 5.16 -18.65
CA GLU A 212 -2.82 5.78 -19.98
C GLU A 212 -1.40 5.77 -20.59
N TRP A 213 -0.97 4.61 -21.09
CA TRP A 213 0.37 4.43 -21.67
C TRP A 213 0.69 5.32 -22.87
N VAL A 214 -0.33 5.82 -23.58
CA VAL A 214 -0.17 6.74 -24.71
C VAL A 214 0.30 8.10 -24.23
N ASN A 215 -0.11 8.51 -23.03
CA ASN A 215 0.35 9.76 -22.43
C ASN A 215 1.72 9.54 -21.79
N VAL A 216 2.78 10.02 -22.45
CA VAL A 216 4.17 9.90 -21.98
C VAL A 216 4.37 10.49 -20.57
N LYS A 217 3.58 11.51 -20.20
CA LYS A 217 3.66 12.16 -18.88
C LYS A 217 3.19 11.25 -17.74
N GLU A 218 2.38 10.24 -18.03
CA GLU A 218 1.86 9.28 -17.06
C GLU A 218 2.54 7.91 -17.20
N GLY A 219 2.74 7.45 -18.45
CA GLY A 219 3.38 6.17 -18.75
C GLY A 219 4.85 6.08 -18.31
N VAL A 220 5.64 7.14 -18.49
CA VAL A 220 7.07 7.12 -18.10
C VAL A 220 7.25 7.05 -16.58
N PRO A 221 6.57 7.86 -15.76
CA PRO A 221 6.59 7.71 -14.31
C PRO A 221 6.14 6.34 -13.83
N ALA A 222 5.06 5.80 -14.39
CA ALA A 222 4.56 4.46 -14.05
C ALA A 222 5.60 3.37 -14.36
N PHE A 223 6.25 3.44 -15.52
CA PHE A 223 7.30 2.49 -15.90
C PHE A 223 8.51 2.54 -14.96
N ILE A 224 8.99 3.75 -14.63
CA ILE A 224 10.14 3.92 -13.74
C ILE A 224 9.80 3.43 -12.33
N THR A 225 8.60 3.73 -11.84
CA THR A 225 8.10 3.22 -10.56
C THR A 225 8.16 1.70 -10.53
N MET A 226 7.63 1.03 -11.56
CA MET A 226 7.62 -0.42 -11.68
C MET A 226 9.03 -1.03 -11.72
N LEU A 227 9.97 -0.37 -12.39
CA LEU A 227 11.35 -0.81 -12.51
C LEU A 227 12.14 -0.59 -11.21
N LEU A 228 11.90 0.52 -10.51
CA LEU A 228 12.56 0.84 -9.24
C LEU A 228 12.08 -0.04 -8.09
N THR A 229 10.84 -0.52 -8.11
CA THR A 229 10.27 -1.39 -7.06
C THR A 229 11.16 -2.60 -6.73
N PRO A 230 11.52 -3.48 -7.69
CA PRO A 230 12.40 -4.62 -7.40
C PRO A 230 13.88 -4.23 -7.25
N LEU A 231 14.34 -3.14 -7.87
CA LEU A 231 15.76 -2.76 -7.86
C LEU A 231 16.20 -2.10 -6.54
N THR A 232 15.33 -1.29 -5.95
CA THR A 232 15.68 -0.49 -4.76
C THR A 232 15.36 -1.19 -3.45
N TYR A 233 14.50 -2.24 -3.48
CA TYR A 233 13.98 -2.94 -2.30
C TYR A 233 13.41 -2.02 -1.21
N SER A 234 13.08 -0.76 -1.56
CA SER A 234 12.65 0.27 -0.62
C SER A 234 11.43 0.98 -1.17
N ILE A 235 10.33 0.94 -0.41
CA ILE A 235 9.06 1.55 -0.79
C ILE A 235 9.20 3.05 -1.03
N SER A 236 9.94 3.72 -0.17
CA SER A 236 10.17 5.16 -0.27
C SER A 236 10.88 5.53 -1.58
N ASN A 237 11.89 4.76 -1.99
CA ASN A 237 12.74 5.12 -3.14
C ASN A 237 11.98 5.08 -4.46
N TRP A 238 11.15 4.06 -4.68
CA TRP A 238 10.41 3.96 -5.94
C TRP A 238 9.22 4.92 -6.02
N ILE A 239 8.56 5.26 -4.89
CA ILE A 239 7.51 6.29 -4.87
C ILE A 239 8.13 7.66 -5.22
N ILE A 240 9.23 8.02 -4.56
CA ILE A 240 9.93 9.29 -4.82
C ILE A 240 10.44 9.33 -6.26
N GLY A 241 11.00 8.23 -6.77
CA GLY A 241 11.45 8.12 -8.15
C GLY A 241 10.31 8.34 -9.15
N GLY A 242 9.17 7.69 -8.93
CA GLY A 242 7.97 7.85 -9.76
C GLY A 242 7.44 9.28 -9.77
N ILE A 243 7.15 9.84 -8.60
CA ILE A 243 6.64 11.21 -8.45
C ILE A 243 7.66 12.22 -8.98
N GLY A 244 8.96 12.02 -8.71
CA GLY A 244 10.02 12.90 -9.17
C GLY A 244 10.09 13.00 -10.68
N VAL A 245 9.93 11.88 -11.39
CA VAL A 245 9.89 11.89 -12.85
C VAL A 245 8.59 12.51 -13.37
N TYR A 246 7.44 12.25 -12.72
CA TYR A 246 6.18 12.89 -13.08
C TYR A 246 6.28 14.42 -12.99
N VAL A 247 6.86 14.92 -11.89
CA VAL A 247 7.10 16.35 -11.69
C VAL A 247 8.09 16.89 -12.71
N ALA A 248 9.19 16.18 -12.98
CA ALA A 248 10.19 16.62 -13.97
C ALA A 248 9.60 16.76 -15.38
N LEU A 249 8.75 15.83 -15.81
CA LEU A 249 8.10 15.87 -17.12
C LEU A 249 7.04 16.97 -17.22
N ASN A 250 6.30 17.22 -16.14
CA ASN A 250 5.31 18.30 -16.09
C ASN A 250 5.91 19.68 -15.75
N LEU A 251 7.18 19.74 -15.36
CA LEU A 251 7.87 20.97 -14.95
C LEU A 251 7.81 22.02 -16.06
N TYR A 252 7.99 21.60 -17.32
CA TYR A 252 7.89 22.51 -18.46
C TYR A 252 6.51 23.16 -18.55
N ASP A 253 5.43 22.39 -18.42
CA ASP A 253 4.07 22.91 -18.48
C ASP A 253 3.75 23.81 -17.28
N TYR A 254 4.18 23.43 -16.07
CA TYR A 254 4.02 24.28 -14.88
C TYR A 254 4.73 25.62 -15.05
N VAL A 255 5.96 25.62 -15.59
CA VAL A 255 6.72 26.83 -15.87
C VAL A 255 6.03 27.68 -16.95
N VAL A 256 5.52 27.07 -18.03
CA VAL A 256 4.82 27.78 -19.10
C VAL A 256 3.47 28.35 -18.64
N VAL A 257 2.72 27.62 -17.81
CA VAL A 257 1.46 28.08 -17.22
C VAL A 257 1.73 29.21 -16.23
N SER A 258 2.74 29.07 -15.36
CA SER A 258 3.15 30.10 -14.42
C SER A 258 3.60 31.38 -15.15
N LEU A 259 4.41 31.25 -16.22
CA LEU A 259 4.80 32.38 -17.07
C LEU A 259 3.62 33.03 -17.78
N ARG A 260 2.64 32.26 -18.28
CA ARG A 260 1.42 32.81 -18.90
C ARG A 260 0.57 33.56 -17.87
N TRP A 261 0.41 33.01 -16.67
CA TRP A 261 -0.27 33.66 -15.58
C TRP A 261 0.42 34.95 -15.15
N LEU A 262 1.75 34.93 -15.05
CA LEU A 262 2.57 36.08 -14.67
C LEU A 262 2.51 37.18 -15.74
N ARG A 263 2.54 36.84 -17.04
CA ARG A 263 2.29 37.81 -18.13
C ARG A 263 0.87 38.38 -18.08
N LYS A 264 -0.14 37.57 -17.74
CA LYS A 264 -1.52 38.04 -17.60
C LYS A 264 -1.65 39.03 -16.43
N MET A 265 -1.04 38.72 -15.29
CA MET A 265 -0.95 39.62 -14.14
C MET A 265 -0.21 40.91 -14.49
N LEU A 266 0.96 40.84 -15.15
CA LEU A 266 1.71 42.02 -15.59
C LEU A 266 0.90 42.91 -16.54
N LYS A 267 0.10 42.33 -17.46
CA LYS A 267 -0.80 43.09 -18.32
C LYS A 267 -1.95 43.75 -17.55
N VAL A 268 -2.52 43.08 -16.55
CA VAL A 268 -3.56 43.64 -15.68
C VAL A 268 -2.98 44.82 -14.87
N PHE A 269 -1.81 44.66 -14.26
CA PHE A 269 -1.15 45.74 -13.52
C PHE A 269 -0.69 46.90 -14.42
N GLY A 270 -0.22 46.62 -15.64
CA GLY A 270 0.12 47.65 -16.63
C GLY A 270 -1.11 48.40 -17.17
N GLY A 271 -2.24 47.71 -17.35
CA GLY A 271 -3.50 48.32 -17.76
C GLY A 271 -4.10 49.24 -16.69
N VAL A 272 -3.99 48.86 -15.42
CA VAL A 272 -4.40 49.70 -14.28
C VAL A 272 -3.58 51.00 -14.22
N LYS A 273 -2.28 50.94 -14.50
CA LYS A 273 -1.41 52.13 -14.51
C LYS A 273 -1.80 53.13 -15.61
N ASN A 274 -2.18 52.64 -16.79
CA ASN A 274 -2.63 53.48 -17.90
C ASN A 274 -4.00 54.13 -17.65
N GLN A 275 -4.91 53.47 -16.92
CA GLN A 275 -6.22 54.06 -16.57
C GLN A 275 -6.11 55.16 -15.52
N VAL A 276 -5.21 55.05 -14.54
CA VAL A 276 -4.99 56.11 -13.53
C VAL A 276 -4.31 57.33 -14.17
N SER A 277 -3.36 57.14 -15.08
CA SER A 277 -2.74 58.26 -15.81
C SER A 277 -3.70 58.99 -16.74
N THR A 278 -4.56 58.29 -17.49
CA THR A 278 -5.55 58.98 -18.36
C THR A 278 -6.59 59.73 -17.54
N THR A 279 -7.04 59.18 -16.41
CA THR A 279 -7.99 59.87 -15.52
C THR A 279 -7.36 61.11 -14.88
N ALA A 280 -6.08 61.07 -14.51
CA ALA A 280 -5.34 62.23 -14.01
C ALA A 280 -5.20 63.34 -15.08
N THR A 281 -4.85 63.01 -16.32
CA THR A 281 -4.79 64.01 -17.42
C THR A 281 -6.15 64.60 -17.80
N VAL A 282 -7.25 63.84 -17.69
CA VAL A 282 -8.60 64.35 -17.99
C VAL A 282 -9.11 65.27 -16.89
N VAL A 283 -8.71 65.05 -15.63
CA VAL A 283 -9.02 65.96 -14.52
C VAL A 283 -8.22 67.26 -14.64
N ASP A 284 -6.94 67.18 -15.03
CA ASP A 284 -6.07 68.35 -15.22
C ASP A 284 -6.56 69.25 -16.37
N GLN A 285 -6.94 68.65 -17.51
CA GLN A 285 -7.53 69.38 -18.64
C GLN A 285 -8.91 70.00 -18.34
N ARG A 286 -9.64 69.52 -17.32
CA ARG A 286 -10.89 70.16 -16.89
C ARG A 286 -10.67 71.29 -15.88
N ALA A 287 -9.52 71.34 -15.23
CA ALA A 287 -9.16 72.42 -14.30
C ALA A 287 -8.64 73.68 -15.02
N GLU A 288 -8.07 73.54 -16.23
CA GLU A 288 -7.58 74.68 -17.03
C GLU A 288 -8.66 75.43 -17.83
N ILE A 289 -9.92 74.97 -17.84
CA ILE A 289 -11.03 75.57 -18.62
C ILE A 289 -12.06 76.28 -17.72
N VAL A 290 -11.63 76.81 -16.56
CA VAL A 290 -12.46 77.66 -15.69
C VAL A 290 -11.84 79.04 -15.54
#